data_AF-A0A5R9A6M4-F1
#
_entry.id   AF-A0A5R9A6M4-F1
#
_cell.length_a   1.000
_cell.length_b   1.000
_cell.length_c   1.000
_cell.angle_alpha   90.00
_cell.angle_beta   90.00
_cell.angle_gamma   90.00
#
_symmetry.space_group_name_H-M   'P 1'
#
loop_
_entity.id
_entity.type
_entity.pdbx_description
1 polymer ?
#
loop_
_entity_poly.entity_id
_entity_poly.type
_entity_poly.pdbx_seq_one_letter_code
_entity_poly.pdbx_strand_id
1 'polypeptide(L)'
;MVRLLVAVMLILFPSLLWSAEFCSGQYSNTREMVDAALRKYDTLYSGGDHWHGIDDVGATLDLYRLWRDLPDWHLRELQVGWQYVLPPGDEPLLPEQHQWIAEQADDSQLQPEQKFDAIVGLDLAGRISKPVDAWLSDAESYSPQWTWLQLVMSASDAPWAIAPHLMQASDPRLPAFARLKDLAWKRYEKTGGIEWAVAAQALLPIGETDAKAAGLFQLWQGRVERCSASQREYAAWAVTAPTRWVARRMGAEQVSDLSLLFQQLPVPAQRIVIRNWSWATLLASFDPPTWPDDSAARLEAIAGVASFSPVDLSPWVNVARTYLASTLEELMAIHRDNKVEAKSARAFNLLSAANLAQLAETPGLTPEMRQALVMTAFARHVALGNVEQAMHLLPQLQQVAPEQAPAIDLRLGQALPQKIRLELIALDNPQISTWLVMADVNEDDVAIEQRNSRPRRDLPRELAYSMAIEQDLQAWMLLPQKWDRFLGMHGYVLGALDRNYASTSRAKPAAVVPPVLFRMSPDSPDDHLGRLVAWDELPRLVEGNGLSRTISRDIVEWVDSESDSWLKRLLIDQELMAQALGQVVRLNRGEAGGLLGQQPSGQVAFQLLHRRFPNSDTAKRTPYWYR
;
A
#
# COMPACT_ATOMS: atom_id res chain seq x y z
N MET A 1 28.11 8.49 -48.62
CA MET A 1 28.95 7.98 -47.51
C MET A 1 28.69 8.68 -46.18
N VAL A 2 28.67 10.02 -46.10
CA VAL A 2 28.44 10.75 -44.82
C VAL A 2 27.10 10.41 -44.14
N ARG A 3 26.00 10.30 -44.88
CA ARG A 3 24.68 9.91 -44.32
C ARG A 3 24.61 8.45 -43.85
N LEU A 4 25.42 7.56 -44.43
CA LEU A 4 25.49 6.15 -44.02
C LEU A 4 26.32 6.01 -42.73
N LEU A 5 27.35 6.83 -42.55
CA LEU A 5 28.19 6.86 -41.35
C LEU A 5 27.43 7.39 -40.11
N VAL A 6 26.55 8.38 -40.31
CA VAL A 6 25.67 8.89 -39.24
C VAL A 6 24.60 7.88 -38.84
N ALA A 7 24.00 7.17 -39.80
CA ALA A 7 23.01 6.13 -39.51
C ALA A 7 23.64 4.90 -38.82
N VAL A 8 24.85 4.51 -39.21
CA VAL A 8 25.59 3.41 -38.58
C VAL A 8 26.06 3.77 -37.16
N MET A 9 26.45 5.03 -36.89
CA MET A 9 26.73 5.46 -35.51
C MET A 9 25.48 5.46 -34.61
N LEU A 10 24.31 5.89 -35.11
CA LEU A 10 23.07 5.89 -34.34
C LEU A 10 22.53 4.48 -34.04
N ILE A 11 22.85 3.49 -34.89
CA ILE A 11 22.40 2.10 -34.73
C ILE A 11 23.42 1.26 -33.93
N LEU A 12 24.72 1.55 -34.02
CA LEU A 12 25.77 0.81 -33.29
C LEU A 12 26.11 1.41 -31.91
N PHE A 13 25.65 2.62 -31.59
CA PHE A 13 25.91 3.28 -30.30
C PHE A 13 24.67 3.79 -29.52
N PRO A 14 23.50 3.13 -29.49
CA PRO A 14 22.48 3.48 -28.51
C PRO A 14 22.94 3.19 -27.06
N SER A 15 24.00 2.38 -26.90
CA SER A 15 24.60 1.98 -25.62
C SER A 15 25.89 2.73 -25.24
N LEU A 16 26.30 3.79 -25.94
CA LEU A 16 27.37 4.70 -25.44
C LEU A 16 26.84 6.00 -24.84
N LEU A 17 25.52 6.17 -24.80
CA LEU A 17 24.85 7.04 -23.81
C LEU A 17 24.61 6.26 -22.51
N TRP A 18 25.51 5.32 -22.17
CA TRP A 18 25.64 4.84 -20.80
C TRP A 18 25.88 6.05 -19.93
N SER A 19 24.92 6.31 -19.06
CA SER A 19 24.92 7.30 -17.98
C SER A 19 26.33 7.79 -17.68
N ALA A 20 26.69 8.96 -18.23
CA ALA A 20 27.74 9.73 -17.57
C ALA A 20 27.22 9.90 -16.14
N GLU A 21 27.82 9.18 -15.19
CA GLU A 21 27.39 9.24 -13.80
C GLU A 21 27.30 10.71 -13.42
N PHE A 22 26.18 11.09 -12.82
CA PHE A 22 25.94 12.49 -12.50
C PHE A 22 27.11 13.05 -11.70
N CYS A 23 27.61 14.20 -12.15
CA CYS A 23 28.82 14.81 -11.63
C CYS A 23 30.03 13.85 -11.56
N SER A 24 30.20 13.00 -12.59
CA SER A 24 31.27 12.02 -12.72
C SER A 24 31.32 11.01 -11.55
N GLY A 25 30.17 10.67 -10.98
CA GLY A 25 30.07 9.69 -9.89
C GLY A 25 30.53 10.23 -8.54
N GLN A 26 30.86 11.53 -8.42
CA GLN A 26 31.49 12.06 -7.21
C GLN A 26 30.67 11.82 -5.93
N TYR A 27 29.36 11.64 -6.02
CA TYR A 27 28.46 11.46 -4.86
C TYR A 27 28.06 10.01 -4.58
N SER A 28 28.63 9.01 -5.26
CA SER A 28 28.19 7.60 -5.17
C SER A 28 28.17 7.07 -3.73
N ASN A 29 29.29 7.14 -3.01
CA ASN A 29 29.41 6.66 -1.64
C ASN A 29 28.43 7.37 -0.68
N THR A 30 28.28 8.70 -0.85
CA THR A 30 27.35 9.47 -0.03
C THR A 30 25.89 9.12 -0.34
N ARG A 31 25.57 8.82 -1.61
CA ARG A 31 24.23 8.37 -2.02
C ARG A 31 23.89 7.04 -1.34
N GLU A 32 24.83 6.11 -1.26
CA GLU A 32 24.67 4.84 -0.54
C GLU A 32 24.48 5.04 0.97
N MET A 33 25.19 5.99 1.57
CA MET A 33 25.04 6.33 2.99
C MET A 33 23.65 6.91 3.29
N VAL A 34 23.16 7.84 2.47
CA VAL A 34 21.79 8.38 2.59
C VAL A 34 20.75 7.29 2.32
N ASP A 35 20.99 6.44 1.32
CA ASP A 35 20.14 5.29 1.04
C ASP A 35 19.99 4.40 2.27
N ALA A 36 21.11 3.98 2.88
CA ALA A 36 21.10 3.13 4.07
C ALA A 36 20.32 3.75 5.24
N ALA A 37 20.47 5.05 5.49
CA ALA A 37 19.77 5.73 6.58
C ALA A 37 18.26 5.79 6.35
N LEU A 38 17.83 6.17 5.14
CA LEU A 38 16.41 6.38 4.83
C LEU A 38 15.68 5.08 4.47
N ARG A 39 16.39 4.07 3.95
CA ARG A 39 15.79 2.85 3.38
C ARG A 39 14.81 2.20 4.35
N LYS A 40 15.18 2.18 5.64
CA LYS A 40 14.45 1.42 6.65
C LYS A 40 13.16 2.06 7.09
N TYR A 41 13.13 3.35 7.44
CA TYR A 41 11.92 3.98 7.98
C TYR A 41 11.42 5.19 7.18
N ASP A 42 12.07 5.52 6.07
CA ASP A 42 11.82 6.75 5.32
C ASP A 42 12.09 8.03 6.13
N THR A 43 12.93 7.91 7.15
CA THR A 43 13.34 8.97 8.07
C THR A 43 14.85 8.94 8.23
N LEU A 44 15.44 10.05 8.71
CA LEU A 44 16.89 10.12 8.96
C LEU A 44 17.35 9.15 10.07
N TYR A 45 16.46 8.73 10.96
CA TYR A 45 16.71 7.72 11.97
C TYR A 45 16.55 6.30 11.41
N SER A 46 17.56 5.44 11.56
CA SER A 46 17.59 4.06 11.05
C SER A 46 17.41 2.97 12.11
N GLY A 47 17.39 3.32 13.39
CA GLY A 47 17.29 2.37 14.51
C GLY A 47 15.86 2.05 14.96
N GLY A 48 15.69 1.05 15.83
CA GLY A 48 14.39 0.61 16.33
C GLY A 48 14.39 -0.77 17.00
N ASP A 49 13.43 -1.00 17.89
CA ASP A 49 13.23 -2.28 18.59
C ASP A 49 12.08 -3.08 17.95
N HIS A 50 12.33 -4.32 17.54
CA HIS A 50 11.33 -5.21 16.93
C HIS A 50 11.25 -6.55 17.68
N TRP A 51 10.04 -7.15 17.70
CA TRP A 51 9.69 -8.34 18.50
C TRP A 51 10.63 -9.57 18.30
N HIS A 52 11.48 -9.57 17.26
CA HIS A 52 12.42 -10.63 16.92
C HIS A 52 13.80 -10.14 16.43
N GLY A 53 14.14 -8.85 16.58
CA GLY A 53 15.42 -8.30 16.13
C GLY A 53 15.60 -6.85 16.56
N ILE A 54 16.84 -6.46 16.84
CA ILE A 54 17.19 -5.06 17.14
C ILE A 54 17.79 -4.45 15.88
N ASP A 55 17.26 -3.30 15.51
CA ASP A 55 17.80 -2.48 14.44
C ASP A 55 18.74 -1.43 15.03
N ASP A 56 19.63 -0.88 14.21
CA ASP A 56 20.70 0.00 14.70
C ASP A 56 20.69 1.39 14.06
N VAL A 57 21.31 2.33 14.77
CA VAL A 57 21.51 3.71 14.30
C VAL A 57 22.77 3.88 13.45
N GLY A 58 23.41 2.81 12.98
CA GLY A 58 24.70 2.86 12.29
C GLY A 58 24.71 3.78 11.07
N ALA A 59 23.71 3.65 10.19
CA ALA A 59 23.59 4.51 9.02
C ALA A 59 23.28 5.99 9.39
N THR A 60 22.47 6.22 10.42
CA THR A 60 22.23 7.57 10.97
C THR A 60 23.53 8.20 11.49
N LEU A 61 24.37 7.42 12.17
CA LEU A 61 25.64 7.86 12.70
C LEU A 61 26.70 8.09 11.62
N ASP A 62 26.74 7.28 10.56
CA ASP A 62 27.61 7.53 9.40
C ASP A 62 27.30 8.91 8.77
N LEU A 63 26.02 9.27 8.64
CA LEU A 63 25.62 10.60 8.15
C LEU A 63 26.00 11.73 9.11
N TYR A 64 25.83 11.52 10.41
CA TYR A 64 26.31 12.46 11.43
C TYR A 64 27.80 12.73 11.28
N ARG A 65 28.59 11.66 11.21
CA ARG A 65 30.04 11.70 11.04
C ARG A 65 30.42 12.42 9.76
N LEU A 66 29.75 12.12 8.65
CA LEU A 66 29.95 12.82 7.38
C LEU A 66 29.75 14.34 7.55
N TRP A 67 28.64 14.80 8.13
CA TRP A 67 28.38 16.24 8.32
C TRP A 67 29.41 16.94 9.22
N ARG A 68 30.01 16.19 10.16
CA ARG A 68 31.06 16.64 11.07
C ARG A 68 32.48 16.57 10.48
N ASP A 69 32.66 16.21 9.20
CA ASP A 69 33.96 15.94 8.56
C ASP A 69 34.75 14.79 9.22
N LEU A 70 34.05 13.81 9.81
CA LEU A 70 34.66 12.62 10.40
C LEU A 70 34.75 11.48 9.36
N PRO A 71 35.72 10.55 9.50
CA PRO A 71 35.85 9.41 8.60
C PRO A 71 34.62 8.51 8.59
N ASP A 72 34.26 7.99 7.41
CA ASP A 72 33.26 6.95 7.23
C ASP A 72 33.77 5.65 7.86
N TRP A 73 33.02 5.12 8.82
CA TRP A 73 33.37 3.89 9.53
C TRP A 73 32.57 2.69 9.05
N HIS A 74 31.75 2.89 8.01
CA HIS A 74 30.91 1.85 7.43
C HIS A 74 29.99 1.20 8.49
N LEU A 75 29.49 1.98 9.46
CA LEU A 75 28.63 1.46 10.52
C LEU A 75 27.36 0.84 9.95
N ARG A 76 26.86 1.37 8.83
CA ARG A 76 25.74 0.82 8.06
C ARG A 76 25.95 -0.62 7.53
N GLU A 77 27.19 -1.07 7.42
CA GLU A 77 27.55 -2.40 6.89
C GLU A 77 27.67 -3.45 8.00
N LEU A 78 27.60 -3.03 9.27
CA LEU A 78 27.67 -3.90 10.42
C LEU A 78 26.36 -4.68 10.57
N GLN A 79 26.28 -5.86 9.95
CA GLN A 79 25.21 -6.84 10.20
C GLN A 79 25.75 -8.07 10.92
N VAL A 80 25.06 -8.53 11.97
CA VAL A 80 25.27 -9.89 12.52
C VAL A 80 23.93 -10.53 12.92
N GLY A 81 23.82 -11.83 12.71
CA GLY A 81 22.55 -12.57 12.71
C GLY A 81 21.75 -12.56 14.01
N TRP A 82 20.49 -12.12 13.91
CA TRP A 82 19.27 -12.60 14.57
C TRP A 82 19.21 -12.82 16.10
N GLN A 83 20.26 -12.56 16.90
CA GLN A 83 20.22 -12.83 18.34
C GLN A 83 20.99 -11.79 19.17
N TYR A 84 20.55 -10.53 19.15
CA TYR A 84 20.84 -9.64 20.28
C TYR A 84 19.82 -9.93 21.39
N VAL A 85 20.22 -10.69 22.40
CA VAL A 85 19.38 -10.97 23.56
C VAL A 85 19.59 -9.86 24.59
N LEU A 86 18.59 -9.00 24.75
CA LEU A 86 18.56 -8.06 25.87
C LEU A 86 18.45 -8.87 27.18
N PRO A 87 19.44 -8.81 28.09
CA PRO A 87 19.30 -9.44 29.39
C PRO A 87 18.12 -8.80 30.12
N PRO A 88 17.15 -9.57 30.65
CA PRO A 88 16.05 -9.01 31.41
C PRO A 88 16.58 -8.37 32.70
N GLY A 89 16.48 -7.05 32.81
CA GLY A 89 16.84 -6.29 34.02
C GLY A 89 17.93 -5.24 33.84
N ASP A 90 18.63 -5.22 32.71
CA ASP A 90 19.56 -4.14 32.38
C ASP A 90 18.77 -2.97 31.75
N GLU A 91 18.34 -2.01 32.58
CA GLU A 91 18.14 -0.66 32.07
C GLU A 91 19.50 -0.20 31.49
N PRO A 92 19.59 0.25 30.23
CA PRO A 92 20.88 0.61 29.64
C PRO A 92 21.43 1.86 30.37
N LEU A 93 22.28 1.63 31.36
CA LEU A 93 23.15 2.63 32.01
C LEU A 93 24.28 3.05 31.06
N LEU A 94 23.98 3.43 29.81
CA LEU A 94 24.97 3.32 28.74
C LEU A 94 24.97 4.37 27.59
N PRO A 95 24.23 5.51 27.59
CA PRO A 95 24.46 6.53 26.57
C PRO A 95 25.92 7.04 26.57
N GLU A 96 26.47 7.39 27.73
CA GLU A 96 27.82 7.96 27.84
C GLU A 96 28.92 6.99 27.40
N GLN A 97 28.73 5.69 27.59
CA GLN A 97 29.74 4.67 27.27
C GLN A 97 29.78 4.28 25.79
N HIS A 98 28.77 4.65 25.00
CA HIS A 98 28.72 4.33 23.56
C HIS A 98 28.72 5.57 22.66
N GLN A 99 28.44 6.76 23.19
CA GLN A 99 28.46 8.04 22.44
C GLN A 99 29.81 8.36 21.77
N TRP A 100 30.91 7.78 22.24
CA TRP A 100 32.23 8.00 21.64
C TRP A 100 32.27 7.59 20.16
N ILE A 101 31.45 6.62 19.73
CA ILE A 101 31.44 6.12 18.35
C ILE A 101 31.03 7.21 17.33
N ALA A 102 30.25 8.20 17.76
CA ALA A 102 29.77 9.28 16.90
C ALA A 102 30.85 10.34 16.58
N GLU A 103 31.86 10.52 17.45
CA GLU A 103 32.87 11.59 17.32
C GLU A 103 34.32 11.06 17.23
N GLN A 104 34.56 9.76 17.44
CA GLN A 104 35.90 9.20 17.39
C GLN A 104 36.48 9.25 15.95
N ALA A 105 37.71 9.77 15.82
CA ALA A 105 38.34 9.97 14.51
C ALA A 105 39.02 8.70 13.97
N ASP A 106 39.51 7.81 14.85
CA ASP A 106 40.27 6.60 14.51
C ASP A 106 39.57 5.35 15.04
N ASP A 107 39.23 4.42 14.15
CA ASP A 107 38.63 3.12 14.48
C ASP A 107 39.58 1.93 14.40
N SER A 108 40.85 2.15 14.09
CA SER A 108 41.82 1.07 13.82
C SER A 108 41.99 0.05 14.97
N GLN A 109 41.58 0.42 16.18
CA GLN A 109 41.66 -0.42 17.38
C GLN A 109 40.34 -1.10 17.76
N LEU A 110 39.23 -0.79 17.07
CA LEU A 110 37.89 -1.25 17.43
C LEU A 110 37.47 -2.47 16.61
N GLN A 111 37.05 -3.51 17.31
CA GLN A 111 36.48 -4.69 16.64
C GLN A 111 35.07 -4.40 16.12
N PRO A 112 34.63 -5.02 15.01
CA PRO A 112 33.28 -4.85 14.48
C PRO A 112 32.17 -5.07 15.51
N GLU A 113 32.35 -6.03 16.41
CA GLU A 113 31.39 -6.34 17.49
C GLU A 113 31.25 -5.16 18.46
N GLN A 114 32.34 -4.50 18.82
CA GLN A 114 32.32 -3.33 19.71
C GLN A 114 31.60 -2.15 19.08
N LYS A 115 31.77 -1.97 17.76
CA LYS A 115 31.04 -0.96 17.00
C LYS A 115 29.55 -1.28 16.96
N PHE A 116 29.21 -2.54 16.70
CA PHE A 116 27.84 -3.03 16.67
C PHE A 116 27.14 -2.86 18.02
N ASP A 117 27.78 -3.27 19.11
CA ASP A 117 27.25 -3.09 20.48
C ASP A 117 27.01 -1.62 20.80
N ALA A 118 27.90 -0.72 20.35
CA ALA A 118 27.75 0.71 20.56
C ALA A 118 26.58 1.31 19.77
N ILE A 119 26.40 0.95 18.50
CA ILE A 119 25.27 1.45 17.70
C ILE A 119 23.92 0.89 18.20
N VAL A 120 23.87 -0.35 18.66
CA VAL A 120 22.68 -0.93 19.30
C VAL A 120 22.41 -0.29 20.65
N GLY A 121 23.45 -0.11 21.47
CA GLY A 121 23.34 0.54 22.78
C GLY A 121 22.82 1.98 22.67
N LEU A 122 23.26 2.72 21.65
CA LEU A 122 22.76 4.07 21.37
C LEU A 122 21.29 4.09 20.93
N ASP A 123 20.86 3.13 20.09
CA ASP A 123 19.45 3.01 19.69
C ASP A 123 18.54 2.74 20.90
N LEU A 124 18.92 1.76 21.73
CA LEU A 124 18.15 1.36 22.90
C LEU A 124 18.09 2.44 23.98
N ALA A 125 19.19 3.16 24.19
CA ALA A 125 19.24 4.32 25.06
C ALA A 125 18.43 5.49 24.50
N GLY A 126 18.23 5.53 23.19
CA GLY A 126 17.50 6.56 22.47
C GLY A 126 16.03 6.60 22.84
N ARG A 127 15.40 5.42 23.05
CA ARG A 127 13.95 5.22 23.26
C ARG A 127 13.17 6.44 23.76
N ILE A 128 12.33 6.98 22.88
CA ILE A 128 11.46 8.12 23.19
C ILE A 128 10.50 7.76 24.32
N SER A 129 10.65 8.46 25.44
CA SER A 129 9.61 8.55 26.45
C SER A 129 8.68 9.71 26.09
N LYS A 130 7.36 9.55 26.28
CA LYS A 130 6.43 10.67 26.11
C LYS A 130 6.53 11.58 27.32
N PRO A 131 6.66 12.91 27.15
CA PRO A 131 6.59 13.70 25.91
C PRO A 131 7.89 13.77 25.07
N VAL A 132 7.78 13.98 23.75
CA VAL A 132 8.90 13.94 22.77
C VAL A 132 10.08 14.87 23.05
N ASP A 133 9.86 15.92 23.84
CA ASP A 133 10.88 16.89 24.23
C ASP A 133 11.18 16.88 25.73
N ALA A 134 10.77 15.84 26.47
CA ALA A 134 11.02 15.70 27.90
C ALA A 134 12.51 15.86 28.25
N TRP A 135 13.36 15.33 27.37
CA TRP A 135 14.81 15.35 27.51
C TRP A 135 15.43 16.75 27.32
N LEU A 136 14.68 17.75 26.84
CA LEU A 136 15.17 19.12 26.68
C LEU A 136 15.61 19.76 28.00
N SER A 137 14.97 19.38 29.12
CA SER A 137 15.33 19.90 30.46
C SER A 137 16.77 19.58 30.84
N ASP A 138 17.31 18.47 30.33
CA ASP A 138 18.66 18.00 30.56
C ASP A 138 19.58 18.22 29.34
N ALA A 139 19.09 18.83 28.25
CA ALA A 139 19.84 18.96 26.99
C ALA A 139 21.16 19.74 27.09
N GLU A 140 21.32 20.58 28.12
CA GLU A 140 22.59 21.24 28.39
C GLU A 140 23.63 20.33 29.06
N SER A 141 23.18 19.28 29.76
CA SER A 141 24.03 18.25 30.36
C SER A 141 24.47 17.17 29.36
N TYR A 142 23.75 17.05 28.24
CA TYR A 142 24.06 16.08 27.19
C TYR A 142 25.21 16.52 26.28
N SER A 143 25.94 15.52 25.79
CA SER A 143 26.91 15.72 24.72
C SER A 143 26.20 16.21 23.44
N PRO A 144 26.88 16.98 22.56
CA PRO A 144 26.30 17.46 21.32
C PRO A 144 25.76 16.34 20.41
N GLN A 145 26.50 15.24 20.28
CA GLN A 145 26.11 14.08 19.48
C GLN A 145 24.86 13.39 20.01
N TRP A 146 24.71 13.28 21.34
CA TRP A 146 23.52 12.70 21.95
C TRP A 146 22.31 13.59 21.77
N THR A 147 22.48 14.89 21.99
CA THR A 147 21.44 15.89 21.74
C THR A 147 20.97 15.82 20.29
N TRP A 148 21.90 15.70 19.34
CA TRP A 148 21.57 15.58 17.92
C TRP A 148 20.82 14.29 17.60
N LEU A 149 21.26 13.13 18.12
CA LEU A 149 20.60 11.85 17.91
C LEU A 149 19.16 11.87 18.45
N GLN A 150 18.96 12.41 19.67
CA GLN A 150 17.64 12.61 20.28
C GLN A 150 16.74 13.51 19.44
N LEU A 151 17.28 14.57 18.83
CA LEU A 151 16.54 15.43 17.89
C LEU A 151 16.10 14.68 16.65
N VAL A 152 16.99 13.94 16.01
CA VAL A 152 16.69 13.21 14.75
C VAL A 152 15.68 12.09 14.99
N MET A 153 15.82 11.38 16.11
CA MET A 153 14.86 10.39 16.53
C MET A 153 13.49 11.04 16.80
N SER A 154 13.45 12.16 17.54
CA SER A 154 12.21 12.93 17.77
C SER A 154 11.60 13.45 16.46
N ALA A 155 12.44 13.87 15.50
CA ALA A 155 11.99 14.33 14.18
C ALA A 155 11.37 13.18 13.37
N SER A 156 11.87 11.96 13.54
CA SER A 156 11.32 10.77 12.89
C SER A 156 9.93 10.42 13.43
N ASP A 157 9.65 10.79 14.68
CA ASP A 157 8.33 10.72 15.33
C ASP A 157 7.36 11.84 14.92
N ALA A 158 7.82 12.84 14.16
CA ALA A 158 6.98 13.96 13.74
C ALA A 158 5.97 13.51 12.68
N PRO A 159 4.68 13.89 12.78
CA PRO A 159 3.66 13.48 11.82
C PRO A 159 4.03 13.78 10.37
N TRP A 160 4.67 14.93 10.10
CA TRP A 160 5.02 15.35 8.74
C TRP A 160 6.28 14.69 8.17
N ALA A 161 7.15 14.13 9.01
CA ALA A 161 8.29 13.35 8.54
C ALA A 161 7.83 12.07 7.83
N ILE A 162 6.68 11.55 8.26
CA ILE A 162 6.11 10.30 7.79
C ILE A 162 4.91 10.53 6.86
N ALA A 163 3.97 11.38 7.30
CA ALA A 163 2.65 11.60 6.71
C ALA A 163 2.24 13.09 6.83
N PRO A 164 2.68 13.94 5.88
CA PRO A 164 2.49 15.40 5.85
C PRO A 164 1.11 15.92 6.25
N HIS A 165 0.09 15.21 5.82
CA HIS A 165 -1.30 15.61 5.89
C HIS A 165 -1.96 15.30 7.23
N LEU A 166 -1.30 14.53 8.09
CA LEU A 166 -1.77 14.26 9.45
C LEU A 166 -1.47 15.40 10.41
N MET A 167 -0.72 16.41 9.95
CA MET A 167 -0.45 17.60 10.73
C MET A 167 -1.76 18.36 10.96
N GLN A 168 -2.32 18.20 12.15
CA GLN A 168 -3.46 19.00 12.60
C GLN A 168 -2.93 20.25 13.29
N ALA A 169 -3.51 21.41 12.97
CA ALA A 169 -3.15 22.68 13.63
C ALA A 169 -3.30 22.63 15.17
N SER A 170 -4.04 21.64 15.69
CA SER A 170 -4.27 21.39 17.10
C SER A 170 -3.44 20.24 17.71
N ASP A 171 -2.46 19.66 17.00
CA ASP A 171 -1.63 18.59 17.60
C ASP A 171 -0.86 19.15 18.82
N PRO A 172 -1.10 18.62 20.03
CA PRO A 172 -0.52 19.14 21.26
C PRO A 172 1.01 19.00 21.33
N ARG A 173 1.63 18.24 20.41
CA ARG A 173 3.08 18.08 20.28
C ARG A 173 3.74 19.18 19.44
N LEU A 174 2.99 19.95 18.65
CA LEU A 174 3.56 21.01 17.80
C LEU A 174 4.47 22.00 18.57
N PRO A 175 4.10 22.48 19.78
CA PRO A 175 4.99 23.36 20.55
C PRO A 175 6.30 22.68 20.96
N ALA A 176 6.29 21.36 21.20
CA ALA A 176 7.48 20.59 21.53
C ALA A 176 8.42 20.50 20.32
N PHE A 177 7.89 20.15 19.14
CA PHE A 177 8.68 20.15 17.90
C PHE A 177 9.23 21.52 17.53
N ALA A 178 8.48 22.60 17.78
CA ALA A 178 8.97 23.96 17.59
C ALA A 178 10.17 24.27 18.51
N ARG A 179 10.12 23.90 19.79
CA ARG A 179 11.27 24.06 20.71
C ARG A 179 12.49 23.27 20.26
N LEU A 180 12.28 22.04 19.79
CA LEU A 180 13.35 21.18 19.25
C LEU A 180 13.98 21.80 18.00
N LYS A 181 13.16 22.35 17.08
CA LYS A 181 13.61 23.07 15.90
C LYS A 181 14.45 24.29 16.28
N ASP A 182 13.98 25.10 17.22
CA ASP A 182 14.68 26.29 17.68
C ASP A 182 16.02 25.95 18.34
N LEU A 183 16.08 24.86 19.11
CA LEU A 183 17.33 24.33 19.66
C LEU A 183 18.31 23.96 18.54
N ALA A 184 17.85 23.23 17.52
CA ALA A 184 18.69 22.85 16.39
C ALA A 184 19.20 24.09 15.63
N TRP A 185 18.36 25.11 15.40
CA TRP A 185 18.79 26.34 14.76
C TRP A 185 19.80 27.13 15.59
N LYS A 186 19.60 27.23 16.91
CA LYS A 186 20.55 27.88 17.83
C LYS A 186 21.91 27.17 17.82
N ARG A 187 21.93 25.84 17.76
CA ARG A 187 23.17 25.06 17.64
C ARG A 187 23.85 25.31 16.29
N TYR A 188 23.10 25.31 15.19
CA TYR A 188 23.62 25.64 13.86
C TYR A 188 24.24 27.05 13.81
N GLU A 189 23.59 28.06 14.41
CA GLU A 189 24.13 29.42 14.46
C GLU A 189 25.42 29.53 15.27
N LYS A 190 25.52 28.72 16.34
CA LYS A 190 26.70 28.70 17.19
C LYS A 190 27.89 27.98 16.54
N THR A 191 27.65 26.87 15.83
CA THR A 191 28.72 25.97 15.35
C THR A 191 28.95 26.01 13.85
N GLY A 192 27.97 26.44 13.07
CA GLY A 192 27.95 26.29 11.61
C GLY A 192 27.77 24.84 11.12
N GLY A 193 27.50 23.89 12.03
CA GLY A 193 27.45 22.46 11.70
C GLY A 193 26.23 22.05 10.88
N ILE A 194 26.46 21.45 9.70
CA ILE A 194 25.39 21.03 8.77
C ILE A 194 24.42 20.04 9.43
N GLU A 195 24.89 19.20 10.35
CA GLU A 195 24.08 18.25 11.10
C GLU A 195 22.89 18.92 11.81
N TRP A 196 23.11 20.11 12.38
CA TRP A 196 22.07 20.88 13.07
C TRP A 196 21.09 21.53 12.09
N ALA A 197 21.58 21.99 10.93
CA ALA A 197 20.72 22.54 9.89
C ALA A 197 19.81 21.47 9.27
N VAL A 198 20.30 20.24 9.13
CA VAL A 198 19.49 19.11 8.67
C VAL A 198 18.45 18.72 9.72
N ALA A 199 18.85 18.60 11.00
CA ALA A 199 17.91 18.30 12.09
C ALA A 199 16.79 19.35 12.21
N ALA A 200 17.12 20.64 12.12
CA ALA A 200 16.13 21.71 12.11
C ALA A 200 15.15 21.60 10.93
N GLN A 201 15.65 21.24 9.73
CA GLN A 201 14.81 21.04 8.56
C GLN A 201 13.94 19.78 8.61
N ALA A 202 14.38 18.72 9.29
CA ALA A 202 13.57 17.52 9.52
C ALA A 202 12.39 17.80 10.48
N LEU A 203 12.60 18.70 11.45
CA LEU A 203 11.58 19.16 12.39
C LEU A 203 10.64 20.23 11.82
N LEU A 204 10.82 20.62 10.56
CA LEU A 204 10.07 21.70 9.95
C LEU A 204 8.71 21.19 9.45
N PRO A 205 7.59 21.71 10.00
CA PRO A 205 6.26 21.33 9.57
C PRO A 205 6.03 21.64 8.08
N ILE A 206 5.23 20.81 7.43
CA ILE A 206 4.95 20.97 6.00
C ILE A 206 4.07 22.20 5.77
N GLY A 207 4.46 23.02 4.79
CA GLY A 207 3.84 24.32 4.53
C GLY A 207 4.37 25.45 5.43
N GLU A 208 5.18 25.17 6.45
CA GLU A 208 5.84 26.21 7.22
C GLU A 208 6.90 26.91 6.37
N THR A 209 6.82 28.24 6.33
CA THR A 209 7.81 29.07 5.67
C THR A 209 8.94 29.40 6.66
N ASP A 210 10.05 28.71 6.51
CA ASP A 210 11.31 29.06 7.16
C ASP A 210 12.29 29.55 6.09
N ALA A 211 12.57 30.85 6.10
CA ALA A 211 13.43 31.51 5.12
C ALA A 211 14.87 30.99 5.18
N LYS A 212 15.35 30.60 6.37
CA LYS A 212 16.69 30.07 6.59
C LYS A 212 16.81 28.66 6.02
N ALA A 213 15.83 27.80 6.31
CA ALA A 213 15.71 26.49 5.68
C ALA A 213 15.63 26.59 4.15
N ALA A 214 14.77 27.48 3.64
CA ALA A 214 14.61 27.69 2.20
C ALA A 214 15.91 28.15 1.52
N GLY A 215 16.62 29.12 2.12
CA GLY A 215 17.89 29.62 1.60
C GLY A 215 18.98 28.55 1.58
N LEU A 216 19.13 27.78 2.66
CA LEU A 216 20.10 26.67 2.72
C LEU A 216 19.76 25.56 1.73
N PHE A 217 18.49 25.15 1.65
CA PHE A 217 18.06 24.14 0.71
C PHE A 217 18.33 24.56 -0.75
N GLN A 218 17.99 25.80 -1.12
CA GLN A 218 18.27 26.34 -2.46
C GLN A 218 19.77 26.45 -2.74
N LEU A 219 20.57 26.83 -1.74
CA LEU A 219 22.03 26.88 -1.85
C LEU A 219 22.59 25.48 -2.16
N TRP A 220 22.21 24.47 -1.39
CA TRP A 220 22.69 23.11 -1.59
C TRP A 220 22.20 22.55 -2.92
N GLN A 221 20.92 22.71 -3.25
CA GLN A 221 20.36 22.27 -4.54
C GLN A 221 21.13 22.89 -5.71
N GLY A 222 21.31 24.22 -5.72
CA GLY A 222 22.03 24.90 -6.80
C GLY A 222 23.51 24.51 -6.89
N ARG A 223 24.13 24.07 -5.79
CA ARG A 223 25.48 23.49 -5.81
C ARG A 223 25.51 22.08 -6.38
N VAL A 224 24.51 21.25 -6.04
CA VAL A 224 24.33 19.90 -6.61
C VAL A 224 24.11 20.01 -8.13
N GLU A 225 23.22 20.89 -8.58
CA GLU A 225 22.96 21.16 -10.02
C GLU A 225 24.24 21.51 -10.79
N ARG A 226 25.14 22.28 -10.17
CA ARG A 226 26.42 22.69 -10.75
C ARG A 226 27.58 21.73 -10.46
N CYS A 227 27.31 20.56 -9.86
CA CYS A 227 28.34 19.59 -9.46
C CYS A 227 29.43 20.16 -8.54
N SER A 228 29.08 21.17 -7.73
CA SER A 228 29.98 21.92 -6.85
C SER A 228 29.69 21.73 -5.36
N ALA A 229 28.68 20.92 -5.02
CA ALA A 229 28.38 20.59 -3.63
C ALA A 229 29.49 19.68 -3.07
N SER A 230 29.87 19.89 -1.82
CA SER A 230 30.64 18.88 -1.09
C SER A 230 29.78 17.63 -0.80
N GLN A 231 30.40 16.52 -0.40
CA GLN A 231 29.67 15.31 0.01
C GLN A 231 28.62 15.62 1.08
N ARG A 232 29.00 16.43 2.07
CA ARG A 232 28.13 16.86 3.18
C ARG A 232 26.91 17.64 2.72
N GLU A 233 27.13 18.55 1.77
CA GLU A 233 26.06 19.39 1.21
C GLU A 233 25.12 18.57 0.32
N TYR A 234 25.65 17.62 -0.45
CA TYR A 234 24.83 16.67 -1.19
C TYR A 234 23.99 15.81 -0.24
N ALA A 235 24.58 15.24 0.83
CA ALA A 235 23.84 14.48 1.83
C ALA A 235 22.73 15.31 2.49
N ALA A 236 23.04 16.55 2.86
CA ALA A 236 22.08 17.47 3.47
C ALA A 236 20.91 17.79 2.53
N TRP A 237 21.19 18.05 1.26
CA TRP A 237 20.16 18.23 0.23
C TRP A 237 19.32 16.96 0.03
N ALA A 238 19.95 15.80 -0.14
CA ALA A 238 19.27 14.54 -0.41
C ALA A 238 18.34 14.11 0.73
N VAL A 239 18.74 14.31 1.99
CA VAL A 239 17.93 14.02 3.18
C VAL A 239 16.76 15.01 3.34
N THR A 240 16.95 16.29 3.00
CA THR A 240 15.93 17.33 3.22
C THR A 240 15.00 17.53 2.01
N ALA A 241 15.38 17.09 0.81
CA ALA A 241 14.56 17.24 -0.39
C ALA A 241 13.14 16.67 -0.25
N PRO A 242 12.91 15.48 0.35
CA PRO A 242 11.57 14.92 0.47
C PRO A 242 10.60 15.80 1.26
N THR A 243 11.04 16.44 2.35
CA THR A 243 10.19 17.33 3.13
C THR A 243 10.02 18.69 2.45
N ARG A 244 11.09 19.23 1.84
CA ARG A 244 11.09 20.58 1.25
C ARG A 244 10.35 20.67 -0.08
N TRP A 245 10.46 19.65 -0.92
CA TRP A 245 9.74 19.61 -2.20
C TRP A 245 8.25 19.39 -2.01
N VAL A 246 7.83 18.61 -0.99
CA VAL A 246 6.40 18.40 -0.70
C VAL A 246 5.76 19.64 -0.10
N ALA A 247 6.50 20.39 0.73
CA ALA A 247 6.02 21.64 1.32
C ALA A 247 5.76 22.76 0.30
N ARG A 248 6.33 22.67 -0.92
CA ARG A 248 6.07 23.65 -1.98
C ARG A 248 4.78 23.28 -2.71
N ARG A 249 3.86 24.25 -2.78
CA ARG A 249 2.74 24.18 -3.73
C ARG A 249 3.33 24.31 -5.13
N MET A 250 3.47 23.18 -5.82
CA MET A 250 4.02 23.13 -7.18
C MET A 250 2.93 22.72 -8.17
N GLY A 251 2.83 23.45 -9.28
CA GLY A 251 2.00 23.05 -10.43
C GLY A 251 2.65 21.90 -11.23
N ALA A 252 1.93 21.35 -12.20
CA ALA A 252 2.42 20.24 -13.04
C ALA A 252 3.75 20.54 -13.77
N GLU A 253 3.90 21.77 -14.29
CA GLU A 253 5.14 22.21 -14.96
C GLU A 253 6.33 22.21 -13.99
N GLN A 254 6.16 22.79 -12.79
CA GLN A 254 7.20 22.86 -11.77
C GLN A 254 7.60 21.47 -11.25
N VAL A 255 6.66 20.52 -11.19
CA VAL A 255 6.98 19.12 -10.87
C VAL A 255 7.82 18.50 -11.98
N SER A 256 7.43 18.69 -13.24
CA SER A 256 8.15 18.17 -14.41
C SER A 256 9.59 18.70 -14.47
N ASP A 257 9.81 19.98 -14.15
CA ASP A 257 11.13 20.61 -14.13
C ASP A 257 12.11 19.98 -13.13
N LEU A 258 11.60 19.28 -12.11
CA LEU A 258 12.42 18.60 -11.11
C LEU A 258 12.93 17.23 -11.56
N SER A 259 12.53 16.71 -12.74
CA SER A 259 12.87 15.36 -13.21
C SER A 259 14.37 15.05 -13.16
N LEU A 260 15.21 15.98 -13.60
CA LEU A 260 16.67 15.78 -13.63
C LEU A 260 17.28 15.75 -12.22
N LEU A 261 16.78 16.60 -11.32
CA LEU A 261 17.21 16.63 -9.92
C LEU A 261 16.73 15.41 -9.16
N PHE A 262 15.50 14.98 -9.43
CA PHE A 262 14.90 13.81 -8.82
C PHE A 262 15.75 12.54 -9.05
N GLN A 263 16.28 12.36 -10.26
CA GLN A 263 17.19 11.24 -10.58
C GLN A 263 18.46 11.23 -9.72
N GLN A 264 18.87 12.38 -9.19
CA GLN A 264 20.06 12.53 -8.34
C GLN A 264 19.82 12.19 -6.88
N LEU A 265 18.56 12.06 -6.46
CA LEU A 265 18.23 11.58 -5.13
C LEU A 265 18.50 10.07 -5.02
N PRO A 266 18.93 9.58 -3.84
CA PRO A 266 18.87 8.16 -3.52
C PRO A 266 17.46 7.58 -3.68
N VAL A 267 17.34 6.28 -3.96
CA VAL A 267 16.04 5.62 -4.23
C VAL A 267 15.03 5.81 -3.08
N PRO A 268 15.39 5.67 -1.79
CA PRO A 268 14.49 5.95 -0.68
C PRO A 268 14.00 7.40 -0.68
N ALA A 269 14.86 8.38 -0.94
CA ALA A 269 14.45 9.78 -1.03
C ALA A 269 13.50 10.02 -2.20
N GLN A 270 13.78 9.41 -3.37
CA GLN A 270 12.87 9.42 -4.52
C GLN A 270 11.49 8.85 -4.16
N ARG A 271 11.45 7.68 -3.50
CA ARG A 271 10.22 7.04 -3.02
C ARG A 271 9.40 7.97 -2.12
N ILE A 272 10.05 8.62 -1.15
CA ILE A 272 9.38 9.54 -0.21
C ILE A 272 8.80 10.74 -0.96
N VAL A 273 9.56 11.33 -1.89
CA VAL A 273 9.09 12.46 -2.72
C VAL A 273 7.83 12.06 -3.50
N ILE A 274 7.89 10.96 -4.26
CA ILE A 274 6.77 10.52 -5.09
C ILE A 274 5.55 10.23 -4.23
N ARG A 275 5.70 9.43 -3.16
CA ARG A 275 4.62 9.11 -2.23
C ARG A 275 3.96 10.36 -1.66
N ASN A 276 4.76 11.27 -1.10
CA ASN A 276 4.24 12.45 -0.43
C ASN A 276 3.62 13.45 -1.41
N TRP A 277 4.16 13.60 -2.62
CA TRP A 277 3.52 14.40 -3.68
C TRP A 277 2.18 13.80 -4.12
N SER A 278 2.11 12.48 -4.32
CA SER A 278 0.87 11.80 -4.66
C SER A 278 -0.19 11.98 -3.57
N TRP A 279 0.19 11.85 -2.29
CA TRP A 279 -0.71 12.08 -1.15
C TRP A 279 -1.20 13.52 -1.09
N ALA A 280 -0.28 14.49 -1.12
CA ALA A 280 -0.62 15.89 -1.04
C ALA A 280 -1.56 16.31 -2.19
N THR A 281 -1.32 15.78 -3.39
CA THR A 281 -2.16 16.06 -4.56
C THR A 281 -3.53 15.39 -4.46
N LEU A 282 -3.59 14.14 -3.97
CA LEU A 282 -4.85 13.46 -3.75
C LEU A 282 -5.72 14.20 -2.71
N LEU A 283 -5.13 14.55 -1.56
CA LEU A 283 -5.86 15.20 -0.48
C LEU A 283 -6.36 16.59 -0.84
N ALA A 284 -5.56 17.33 -1.60
CA ALA A 284 -5.94 18.61 -2.15
C ALA A 284 -7.21 18.56 -3.00
N SER A 285 -7.45 17.46 -3.72
CA SER A 285 -8.66 17.28 -4.52
C SER A 285 -9.92 17.10 -3.66
N PHE A 286 -9.78 16.61 -2.43
CA PHE A 286 -10.91 16.35 -1.53
C PHE A 286 -11.31 17.55 -0.66
N ASP A 287 -10.57 18.67 -0.72
CA ASP A 287 -10.85 19.90 0.05
C ASP A 287 -11.03 21.16 -0.85
N PRO A 288 -12.09 21.22 -1.68
CA PRO A 288 -12.42 22.40 -2.48
C PRO A 288 -12.94 23.50 -1.54
N PRO A 289 -12.20 24.62 -1.36
CA PRO A 289 -11.82 25.52 -2.45
C PRO A 289 -10.32 25.89 -2.46
N THR A 290 -9.47 25.13 -1.76
CA THR A 290 -8.10 25.59 -1.45
C THR A 290 -7.06 25.28 -2.53
N TRP A 291 -7.35 24.36 -3.46
CA TRP A 291 -6.43 23.95 -4.53
C TRP A 291 -7.09 24.06 -5.91
N PRO A 292 -6.37 24.54 -6.93
CA PRO A 292 -6.87 24.55 -8.30
C PRO A 292 -7.23 23.13 -8.78
N ASP A 293 -8.19 23.02 -9.70
CA ASP A 293 -8.69 21.80 -10.38
C ASP A 293 -7.62 21.01 -11.19
N ASP A 294 -6.33 21.21 -10.94
CA ASP A 294 -5.22 20.64 -11.70
C ASP A 294 -4.62 19.37 -11.07
N SER A 295 -5.31 18.76 -10.09
CA SER A 295 -4.81 17.56 -9.39
C SER A 295 -4.51 16.40 -10.34
N ALA A 296 -5.31 16.23 -11.39
CA ALA A 296 -5.07 15.23 -12.42
C ALA A 296 -3.76 15.49 -13.18
N ALA A 297 -3.56 16.68 -13.75
CA ALA A 297 -2.34 16.97 -14.51
C ALA A 297 -1.09 16.97 -13.61
N ARG A 298 -1.24 17.37 -12.34
CA ARG A 298 -0.16 17.26 -11.37
C ARG A 298 0.21 15.81 -11.09
N LEU A 299 -0.74 14.89 -10.93
CA LEU A 299 -0.45 13.46 -10.78
C LEU A 299 0.18 12.87 -12.04
N GLU A 300 -0.20 13.32 -13.24
CA GLU A 300 0.48 12.93 -14.49
C GLU A 300 1.94 13.40 -14.50
N ALA A 301 2.21 14.64 -14.09
CA ALA A 301 3.58 15.13 -13.97
C ALA A 301 4.39 14.34 -12.94
N ILE A 302 3.79 14.00 -11.79
CA ILE A 302 4.43 13.15 -10.77
C ILE A 302 4.73 11.75 -11.34
N ALA A 303 3.82 11.16 -12.12
CA ALA A 303 4.03 9.87 -12.79
C ALA A 303 5.16 9.94 -13.81
N GLY A 304 5.25 11.03 -14.58
CA GLY A 304 6.37 11.30 -15.48
C GLY A 304 7.69 11.37 -14.72
N VAL A 305 7.76 12.10 -13.61
CA VAL A 305 8.96 12.15 -12.76
C VAL A 305 9.32 10.76 -12.21
N ALA A 306 8.33 10.01 -11.73
CA ALA A 306 8.53 8.66 -11.16
C ALA A 306 9.13 7.68 -12.16
N SER A 307 8.78 7.79 -13.45
CA SER A 307 9.30 6.93 -14.53
C SER A 307 10.80 7.08 -14.79
N PHE A 308 11.45 8.14 -14.29
CA PHE A 308 12.90 8.30 -14.36
C PHE A 308 13.67 7.58 -13.25
N SER A 309 12.97 7.02 -12.26
CA SER A 309 13.61 6.25 -11.20
C SER A 309 14.16 4.92 -11.74
N PRO A 310 15.32 4.44 -11.27
CA PRO A 310 15.81 3.11 -11.62
C PRO A 310 14.96 1.98 -11.02
N VAL A 311 14.06 2.30 -10.08
CA VAL A 311 13.05 1.37 -9.54
C VAL A 311 11.67 1.85 -9.95
N ASP A 312 10.72 0.94 -10.13
CA ASP A 312 9.37 1.33 -10.50
C ASP A 312 8.65 2.01 -9.32
N LEU A 313 8.56 3.33 -9.37
CA LEU A 313 7.83 4.15 -8.40
C LEU A 313 6.43 4.56 -8.89
N SER A 314 6.08 4.23 -10.14
CA SER A 314 4.76 4.49 -10.71
C SER A 314 3.59 3.92 -9.91
N PRO A 315 3.70 2.77 -9.20
CA PRO A 315 2.54 2.17 -8.56
C PRO A 315 1.92 3.04 -7.47
N TRP A 316 2.75 3.80 -6.74
CA TRP A 316 2.30 4.76 -5.71
C TRP A 316 1.45 5.89 -6.29
N VAL A 317 1.88 6.41 -7.45
CA VAL A 317 1.17 7.48 -8.15
C VAL A 317 -0.11 6.94 -8.75
N ASN A 318 -0.07 5.73 -9.30
CA ASN A 318 -1.22 5.08 -9.93
C ASN A 318 -2.34 4.75 -8.93
N VAL A 319 -2.01 4.48 -7.66
CA VAL A 319 -3.03 4.39 -6.59
C VAL A 319 -3.76 5.73 -6.44
N ALA A 320 -3.04 6.85 -6.35
CA ALA A 320 -3.66 8.19 -6.26
C ALA A 320 -4.51 8.50 -7.49
N ARG A 321 -3.98 8.24 -8.69
CA ARG A 321 -4.68 8.45 -9.97
C ARG A 321 -5.94 7.60 -10.06
N THR A 322 -5.91 6.36 -9.57
CA THR A 322 -7.08 5.46 -9.51
C THR A 322 -8.20 6.05 -8.67
N TYR A 323 -7.87 6.65 -7.51
CA TYR A 323 -8.88 7.29 -6.66
C TYR A 323 -9.43 8.60 -7.24
N LEU A 324 -8.69 9.27 -8.14
CA LEU A 324 -9.15 10.48 -8.83
C LEU A 324 -9.85 10.23 -10.17
N ALA A 325 -9.71 9.03 -10.72
CA ALA A 325 -10.31 8.67 -12.00
C ALA A 325 -11.83 8.81 -11.92
N SER A 326 -12.39 9.55 -12.87
CA SER A 326 -13.82 9.84 -12.99
C SER A 326 -14.48 9.05 -14.12
N THR A 327 -13.67 8.45 -15.00
CA THR A 327 -14.12 7.65 -16.14
C THR A 327 -13.41 6.30 -16.18
N LEU A 328 -14.04 5.32 -16.84
CA LEU A 328 -13.40 4.02 -17.04
C LEU A 328 -12.19 4.14 -17.98
N GLU A 329 -12.26 5.02 -18.97
CA GLU A 329 -11.17 5.30 -19.91
C GLU A 329 -9.93 5.84 -19.18
N GLU A 330 -10.11 6.70 -18.17
CA GLU A 330 -9.03 7.16 -17.30
C GLU A 330 -8.42 5.99 -16.51
N LEU A 331 -9.24 5.12 -15.90
CA LEU A 331 -8.72 3.93 -15.21
C LEU A 331 -7.93 3.02 -16.15
N MET A 332 -8.45 2.75 -17.34
CA MET A 332 -7.77 1.93 -18.35
C MET A 332 -6.47 2.60 -18.81
N ALA A 333 -6.42 3.92 -18.94
CA ALA A 333 -5.21 4.65 -19.29
C ALA A 333 -4.15 4.62 -18.19
N ILE A 334 -4.55 4.74 -16.91
CA ILE A 334 -3.65 4.67 -15.76
C ILE A 334 -2.94 3.31 -15.69
N HIS A 335 -3.69 2.23 -15.91
CA HIS A 335 -3.19 0.86 -15.76
C HIS A 335 -2.74 0.20 -17.08
N ARG A 336 -2.70 0.98 -18.16
CA ARG A 336 -2.13 0.50 -19.43
C ARG A 336 -0.63 0.27 -19.26
N ASP A 337 -0.20 -0.96 -19.50
CA ASP A 337 1.21 -1.38 -19.38
C ASP A 337 1.83 -1.17 -17.99
N ASN A 338 1.02 -0.95 -16.95
CA ASN A 338 1.45 -0.78 -15.57
C ASN A 338 0.92 -1.92 -14.69
N LYS A 339 1.69 -2.30 -13.66
CA LYS A 339 1.21 -3.25 -12.64
C LYS A 339 0.05 -2.62 -11.87
N VAL A 340 -1.02 -3.38 -11.66
CA VAL A 340 -2.14 -2.98 -10.79
C VAL A 340 -1.81 -3.37 -9.35
N GLU A 341 -1.66 -2.37 -8.49
CA GLU A 341 -1.41 -2.56 -7.06
C GLU A 341 -2.65 -3.10 -6.33
N ALA A 342 -2.44 -3.81 -5.21
CA ALA A 342 -3.52 -4.38 -4.40
C ALA A 342 -4.59 -3.35 -4.00
N LYS A 343 -4.19 -2.12 -3.68
CA LYS A 343 -5.10 -1.02 -3.34
C LYS A 343 -5.97 -0.59 -4.54
N SER A 344 -5.38 -0.46 -5.73
CA SER A 344 -6.12 -0.17 -6.97
C SER A 344 -7.03 -1.33 -7.38
N ALA A 345 -6.54 -2.57 -7.27
CA ALA A 345 -7.31 -3.78 -7.49
C ALA A 345 -8.53 -3.86 -6.55
N ARG A 346 -8.35 -3.48 -5.29
CA ARG A 346 -9.48 -3.37 -4.36
C ARG A 346 -10.47 -2.30 -4.76
N ALA A 347 -10.02 -1.12 -5.18
CA ALA A 347 -10.91 -0.08 -5.71
C ALA A 347 -11.75 -0.58 -6.89
N PHE A 348 -11.21 -1.47 -7.73
CA PHE A 348 -11.96 -2.08 -8.84
C PHE A 348 -13.17 -2.90 -8.37
N ASN A 349 -13.19 -3.41 -7.14
CA ASN A 349 -14.37 -4.10 -6.60
C ASN A 349 -15.62 -3.21 -6.52
N LEU A 350 -15.46 -1.89 -6.56
CA LEU A 350 -16.58 -0.94 -6.58
C LEU A 350 -17.22 -0.80 -7.96
N LEU A 351 -16.54 -1.20 -9.03
CA LEU A 351 -17.00 -1.05 -10.40
C LEU A 351 -18.16 -2.00 -10.73
N SER A 352 -18.94 -1.70 -11.77
CA SER A 352 -19.97 -2.63 -12.26
C SER A 352 -19.37 -3.89 -12.88
N ALA A 353 -20.18 -4.94 -13.02
CA ALA A 353 -19.79 -6.14 -13.76
C ALA A 353 -19.31 -5.82 -15.19
N ALA A 354 -20.00 -4.89 -15.87
CA ALA A 354 -19.65 -4.45 -17.22
C ALA A 354 -18.32 -3.68 -17.24
N ASN A 355 -18.11 -2.76 -16.30
CA ASN A 355 -16.87 -1.99 -16.20
C ASN A 355 -15.67 -2.90 -15.92
N LEU A 356 -15.84 -3.94 -15.09
CA LEU A 356 -14.80 -4.94 -14.84
C LEU A 356 -14.44 -5.73 -16.10
N ALA A 357 -15.43 -6.16 -16.88
CA ALA A 357 -15.21 -6.85 -18.14
C ALA A 357 -14.43 -5.98 -19.14
N GLN A 358 -14.83 -4.72 -19.30
CA GLN A 358 -14.15 -3.77 -20.18
C GLN A 358 -12.74 -3.41 -19.67
N LEU A 359 -12.56 -3.25 -18.35
CA LEU A 359 -11.25 -3.01 -17.76
C LEU A 359 -10.28 -4.16 -18.04
N ALA A 360 -10.76 -5.42 -18.09
CA ALA A 360 -9.94 -6.58 -18.43
C ALA A 360 -9.37 -6.55 -19.86
N GLU A 361 -9.93 -5.73 -20.75
CA GLU A 361 -9.44 -5.54 -22.11
C GLU A 361 -8.24 -4.58 -22.18
N THR A 362 -7.89 -3.93 -21.06
CA THR A 362 -6.77 -2.99 -20.99
C THR A 362 -5.47 -3.67 -21.46
N PRO A 363 -4.77 -3.10 -22.46
CA PRO A 363 -3.47 -3.59 -22.89
C PRO A 363 -2.45 -3.55 -21.75
N GLY A 364 -1.59 -4.57 -21.68
CA GLY A 364 -0.49 -4.62 -20.72
C GLY A 364 -0.84 -5.14 -19.32
N LEU A 365 -2.11 -5.39 -19.01
CA LEU A 365 -2.48 -6.09 -17.77
C LEU A 365 -1.83 -7.48 -17.71
N THR A 366 -1.39 -7.88 -16.51
CA THR A 366 -0.86 -9.23 -16.29
C THR A 366 -1.93 -10.29 -16.56
N PRO A 367 -1.55 -11.51 -17.00
CA PRO A 367 -2.50 -12.59 -17.22
C PRO A 367 -3.37 -12.87 -15.99
N GLU A 368 -2.79 -12.83 -14.78
CA GLU A 368 -3.47 -13.10 -13.53
C GLU A 368 -4.53 -12.03 -13.23
N MET A 369 -4.21 -10.76 -13.43
CA MET A 369 -5.16 -9.66 -13.25
C MET A 369 -6.30 -9.74 -14.26
N ARG A 370 -5.98 -10.01 -15.52
CA ARG A 370 -6.99 -10.20 -16.57
C ARG A 370 -7.92 -11.36 -16.26
N GLN A 371 -7.38 -12.51 -15.84
CA GLN A 371 -8.15 -13.66 -15.41
C GLN A 371 -9.07 -13.30 -14.25
N ALA A 372 -8.54 -12.64 -13.21
CA ALA A 372 -9.30 -12.25 -12.04
C ALA A 372 -10.45 -11.27 -12.38
N LEU A 373 -10.21 -10.28 -13.24
CA LEU A 373 -11.24 -9.33 -13.70
C LEU A 373 -12.36 -10.03 -14.48
N VAL A 374 -12.02 -10.88 -15.44
CA VAL A 374 -13.01 -11.63 -16.26
C VAL A 374 -13.83 -12.58 -15.40
N MET A 375 -13.17 -13.34 -14.52
CA MET A 375 -13.85 -14.26 -13.59
C MET A 375 -14.80 -13.50 -12.66
N THR A 376 -14.38 -12.34 -12.16
CA THR A 376 -15.20 -11.50 -11.28
C THR A 376 -16.39 -10.90 -12.03
N ALA A 377 -16.19 -10.37 -13.24
CA ALA A 377 -17.26 -9.85 -14.09
C ALA A 377 -18.29 -10.94 -14.41
N PHE A 378 -17.83 -12.12 -14.81
CA PHE A 378 -18.69 -13.29 -15.05
C PHE A 378 -19.52 -13.64 -13.82
N ALA A 379 -18.88 -13.79 -12.66
CA ALA A 379 -19.54 -14.10 -11.39
C ALA A 379 -20.65 -13.08 -11.04
N ARG A 380 -20.36 -11.79 -11.23
CA ARG A 380 -21.33 -10.71 -10.97
C ARG A 380 -22.50 -10.77 -11.94
N HIS A 381 -22.26 -10.96 -13.24
CA HIS A 381 -23.36 -11.12 -14.19
C HIS A 381 -24.26 -12.31 -13.86
N VAL A 382 -23.69 -13.45 -13.43
CA VAL A 382 -24.47 -14.60 -12.94
C VAL A 382 -25.27 -14.24 -11.69
N ALA A 383 -24.64 -13.64 -10.69
CA ALA A 383 -25.30 -13.24 -9.44
C ALA A 383 -26.46 -12.26 -9.66
N LEU A 384 -26.30 -11.31 -10.61
CA LEU A 384 -27.28 -10.29 -10.96
C LEU A 384 -28.39 -10.81 -11.88
N GLY A 385 -28.24 -12.02 -12.47
CA GLY A 385 -29.20 -12.60 -13.42
C GLY A 385 -29.04 -12.09 -14.86
N ASN A 386 -27.91 -11.49 -15.20
CA ASN A 386 -27.60 -10.93 -16.51
C ASN A 386 -27.09 -12.02 -17.47
N VAL A 387 -27.99 -12.93 -17.88
CA VAL A 387 -27.67 -14.16 -18.63
C VAL A 387 -26.92 -13.89 -19.94
N GLU A 388 -27.36 -12.91 -20.73
CA GLU A 388 -26.74 -12.62 -22.04
C GLU A 388 -25.30 -12.12 -21.87
N GLN A 389 -25.06 -11.19 -20.96
CA GLN A 389 -23.72 -10.65 -20.69
C GLN A 389 -22.79 -11.72 -20.12
N ALA A 390 -23.27 -12.58 -19.20
CA ALA A 390 -22.49 -13.71 -18.70
C ALA A 390 -22.11 -14.69 -19.83
N MET A 391 -23.02 -14.99 -20.77
CA MET A 391 -22.74 -15.83 -21.93
C MET A 391 -21.67 -15.23 -22.85
N HIS A 392 -21.71 -13.90 -23.07
CA HIS A 392 -20.72 -13.21 -23.89
C HIS A 392 -19.29 -13.28 -23.33
N LEU A 393 -19.13 -13.43 -22.01
CA LEU A 393 -17.82 -13.55 -21.37
C LEU A 393 -17.22 -14.96 -21.43
N LEU A 394 -17.99 -15.99 -21.76
CA LEU A 394 -17.51 -17.38 -21.73
C LEU A 394 -16.29 -17.65 -22.63
N PRO A 395 -16.24 -17.18 -23.91
CA PRO A 395 -15.06 -17.38 -24.74
C PRO A 395 -13.80 -16.74 -24.15
N GLN A 396 -13.95 -15.55 -23.56
CA GLN A 396 -12.85 -14.85 -22.89
C GLN A 396 -12.43 -15.58 -21.62
N LEU A 397 -13.38 -16.06 -20.82
CA LEU A 397 -13.13 -16.86 -19.62
C LEU A 397 -12.35 -18.14 -19.96
N GLN A 398 -12.74 -18.85 -21.03
CA GLN A 398 -12.02 -20.04 -21.51
C GLN A 398 -10.61 -19.71 -21.99
N GLN A 399 -10.38 -18.51 -22.53
CA GLN A 399 -9.07 -18.06 -22.97
C GLN A 399 -8.14 -17.73 -21.78
N VAL A 400 -8.65 -17.04 -20.76
CA VAL A 400 -7.85 -16.58 -19.62
C VAL A 400 -7.73 -17.62 -18.50
N ALA A 401 -8.63 -18.61 -18.46
CA ALA A 401 -8.65 -19.71 -17.51
C ALA A 401 -8.80 -21.05 -18.27
N PRO A 402 -7.81 -21.46 -19.09
CA PRO A 402 -7.90 -22.65 -19.95
C PRO A 402 -8.15 -23.94 -19.18
N GLU A 403 -7.73 -24.01 -17.91
CA GLU A 403 -8.01 -25.13 -17.01
C GLU A 403 -9.51 -25.34 -16.73
N GLN A 404 -10.32 -24.28 -16.87
CA GLN A 404 -11.77 -24.35 -16.70
C GLN A 404 -12.53 -24.60 -18.00
N ALA A 405 -11.87 -24.47 -19.15
CA ALA A 405 -12.52 -24.61 -20.46
C ALA A 405 -13.24 -25.96 -20.66
N PRO A 406 -12.67 -27.13 -20.29
CA PRO A 406 -13.37 -28.41 -20.43
C PRO A 406 -14.65 -28.50 -19.59
N ALA A 407 -14.64 -27.92 -18.38
CA ALA A 407 -15.82 -27.89 -17.52
C ALA A 407 -16.91 -26.96 -18.11
N ILE A 408 -16.50 -25.80 -18.65
CA ILE A 408 -17.39 -24.87 -19.34
C ILE A 408 -18.04 -25.53 -20.56
N ASP A 409 -17.26 -26.17 -21.42
CA ASP A 409 -17.76 -26.83 -22.63
C ASP A 409 -18.74 -27.96 -22.31
N LEU A 410 -18.44 -28.74 -21.27
CA LEU A 410 -19.35 -29.78 -20.76
C LEU A 410 -20.71 -29.19 -20.40
N ARG A 411 -20.75 -28.07 -19.67
CA ARG A 411 -22.00 -27.40 -19.27
C ARG A 411 -22.72 -26.78 -20.46
N LEU A 412 -22.00 -26.22 -21.42
CA LEU A 412 -22.59 -25.63 -22.61
C LEU A 412 -23.26 -26.67 -23.52
N GLY A 413 -22.70 -27.88 -23.61
CA GLY A 413 -23.27 -29.00 -24.37
C GLY A 413 -24.52 -29.65 -23.74
N GLN A 414 -24.83 -29.35 -22.47
CA GLN A 414 -26.01 -29.89 -21.79
C GLN A 414 -27.30 -29.16 -22.21
N ALA A 415 -28.38 -29.93 -22.40
CA ALA A 415 -29.71 -29.40 -22.72
C ALA A 415 -30.41 -28.83 -21.48
N LEU A 416 -29.86 -27.75 -20.92
CA LEU A 416 -30.35 -27.09 -19.71
C LEU A 416 -30.72 -25.62 -20.01
N PRO A 417 -31.63 -25.01 -19.20
CA PRO A 417 -31.85 -23.58 -19.26
C PRO A 417 -30.52 -22.82 -19.17
N GLN A 418 -30.34 -21.78 -19.99
CA GLN A 418 -29.07 -21.03 -20.08
C GLN A 418 -28.61 -20.53 -18.70
N LYS A 419 -29.53 -19.96 -17.92
CA LYS A 419 -29.28 -19.50 -16.55
C LYS A 419 -28.68 -20.61 -15.66
N ILE A 420 -29.29 -21.79 -15.68
CA ILE A 420 -28.81 -22.95 -14.90
C ILE A 420 -27.43 -23.40 -15.37
N ARG A 421 -27.13 -23.37 -16.68
CA ARG A 421 -25.78 -23.70 -17.18
C ARG A 421 -24.72 -22.75 -16.62
N LEU A 422 -24.99 -21.46 -16.64
CA LEU A 422 -24.08 -20.44 -16.11
C LEU A 422 -23.86 -20.59 -14.59
N GLU A 423 -24.93 -20.87 -13.85
CA GLU A 423 -24.84 -21.12 -12.41
C GLU A 423 -24.07 -22.39 -12.09
N LEU A 424 -24.22 -23.45 -12.86
CA LEU A 424 -23.43 -24.67 -12.72
C LEU A 424 -21.95 -24.42 -13.04
N ILE A 425 -21.64 -23.63 -14.07
CA ILE A 425 -20.26 -23.20 -14.36
C ILE A 425 -19.68 -22.46 -13.16
N ALA A 426 -20.41 -21.49 -12.58
CA ALA A 426 -19.95 -20.79 -11.38
C ALA A 426 -19.86 -21.73 -10.16
N LEU A 427 -20.76 -22.70 -10.02
CA LEU A 427 -20.79 -23.63 -8.90
C LEU A 427 -19.61 -24.62 -8.93
N ASP A 428 -19.29 -25.15 -10.10
CA ASP A 428 -18.20 -26.11 -10.31
C ASP A 428 -16.80 -25.51 -10.07
N ASN A 429 -16.67 -24.19 -10.18
CA ASN A 429 -15.39 -23.49 -10.12
C ASN A 429 -15.29 -22.64 -8.85
N PRO A 430 -14.68 -23.15 -7.76
CA PRO A 430 -14.65 -22.46 -6.46
C PRO A 430 -13.84 -21.17 -6.42
N GLN A 431 -13.02 -20.92 -7.43
CA GLN A 431 -12.28 -19.67 -7.59
C GLN A 431 -13.13 -18.54 -8.18
N ILE A 432 -14.29 -18.83 -8.78
CA ILE A 432 -15.20 -17.82 -9.32
C ILE A 432 -15.89 -17.11 -8.15
N SER A 433 -15.69 -15.79 -8.08
CA SER A 433 -16.11 -14.95 -6.98
C SER A 433 -16.62 -13.61 -7.49
N THR A 434 -17.60 -13.01 -6.81
CA THR A 434 -18.15 -11.68 -7.11
C THR A 434 -17.25 -10.54 -6.64
N TRP A 435 -16.07 -10.84 -6.11
CA TRP A 435 -15.07 -9.85 -5.77
C TRP A 435 -13.69 -10.31 -6.25
N LEU A 436 -12.90 -9.34 -6.68
CA LEU A 436 -11.54 -9.49 -7.14
C LEU A 436 -10.66 -9.85 -5.95
N VAL A 437 -10.19 -11.10 -5.96
CA VAL A 437 -9.24 -11.62 -4.96
C VAL A 437 -7.86 -11.59 -5.58
N MET A 438 -7.04 -10.64 -5.17
CA MET A 438 -5.61 -10.60 -5.51
C MET A 438 -4.81 -10.89 -4.24
N ALA A 439 -3.93 -11.89 -4.35
CA ALA A 439 -2.83 -12.05 -3.43
C ALA A 439 -1.68 -11.20 -3.99
N ASP A 440 -1.45 -10.02 -3.42
CA ASP A 440 -0.18 -9.32 -3.64
C ASP A 440 0.66 -9.51 -2.39
N VAL A 441 1.83 -10.12 -2.57
CA VAL A 441 2.81 -10.35 -1.50
C VAL A 441 3.74 -9.15 -1.44
N ASN A 442 3.16 -7.95 -1.36
CA ASN A 442 3.94 -6.77 -1.01
C ASN A 442 3.99 -6.71 0.52
N GLU A 443 5.18 -6.51 1.11
CA GLU A 443 5.35 -6.30 2.56
C GLU A 443 4.40 -5.20 3.07
N ASP A 444 4.10 -4.23 2.21
CA ASP A 444 3.23 -3.09 2.45
C ASP A 444 1.71 -3.43 2.44
N ASP A 445 1.30 -4.63 2.02
CA ASP A 445 -0.10 -5.06 1.82
C ASP A 445 -0.45 -6.40 2.49
N VAL A 446 0.42 -6.95 3.35
CA VAL A 446 0.21 -8.23 4.06
C VAL A 446 -1.13 -8.30 4.80
N ALA A 447 -1.62 -7.17 5.31
CA ALA A 447 -2.90 -7.10 5.99
C ALA A 447 -4.09 -7.27 5.02
N ILE A 448 -3.98 -6.75 3.79
CA ILE A 448 -4.94 -6.98 2.71
C ILE A 448 -4.93 -8.45 2.31
N GLU A 449 -3.74 -9.05 2.18
CA GLU A 449 -3.55 -10.47 1.87
C GLU A 449 -4.26 -11.36 2.90
N GLN A 450 -4.05 -11.15 4.20
CA GLN A 450 -4.69 -11.96 5.27
C GLN A 450 -6.22 -11.87 5.28
N ARG A 451 -6.78 -10.73 4.86
CA ARG A 451 -8.25 -10.57 4.73
C ARG A 451 -8.76 -11.23 3.45
N ASN A 452 -7.98 -11.13 2.37
CA ASN A 452 -8.28 -11.72 1.06
C ASN A 452 -8.11 -13.25 1.02
N SER A 453 -7.28 -13.81 1.90
CA SER A 453 -6.98 -15.25 1.94
C SER A 453 -8.11 -16.12 2.48
N ARG A 454 -9.19 -15.51 3.00
CA ARG A 454 -10.39 -16.26 3.39
C ARG A 454 -11.23 -16.55 2.14
N PRO A 455 -11.39 -17.82 1.73
CA PRO A 455 -12.17 -18.15 0.54
C PRO A 455 -13.61 -17.72 0.73
N ARG A 456 -14.09 -16.82 -0.14
CA ARG A 456 -15.47 -16.30 -0.20
C ARG A 456 -15.84 -16.03 -1.65
N ARG A 457 -17.03 -16.44 -2.08
CA ARG A 457 -17.58 -16.15 -3.41
C ARG A 457 -18.44 -14.88 -3.46
N ASP A 458 -19.03 -14.49 -2.34
CA ASP A 458 -19.84 -13.28 -2.25
C ASP A 458 -18.97 -12.06 -1.88
N LEU A 459 -19.36 -10.88 -2.35
CA LEU A 459 -18.70 -9.61 -2.07
C LEU A 459 -18.79 -9.30 -0.56
N PRO A 460 -17.66 -9.07 0.13
CA PRO A 460 -17.69 -8.61 1.51
C PRO A 460 -18.50 -7.32 1.67
N ARG A 461 -19.30 -7.23 2.73
CA ARG A 461 -20.14 -6.04 3.00
C ARG A 461 -19.30 -4.77 3.07
N GLU A 462 -18.09 -4.90 3.60
CA GLU A 462 -17.18 -3.77 3.76
C GLU A 462 -16.69 -3.21 2.43
N LEU A 463 -16.60 -4.03 1.37
CA LEU A 463 -16.33 -3.54 0.02
C LEU A 463 -17.58 -2.95 -0.62
N ALA A 464 -18.74 -3.59 -0.45
CA ALA A 464 -20.00 -3.11 -1.03
C ALA A 464 -20.44 -1.72 -0.52
N TYR A 465 -20.09 -1.39 0.72
CA TYR A 465 -20.38 -0.10 1.33
C TYR A 465 -19.15 0.81 1.40
N SER A 466 -18.18 0.63 0.50
CA SER A 466 -16.93 1.42 0.38
C SER A 466 -16.03 1.50 1.62
N MET A 467 -16.44 0.95 2.78
CA MET A 467 -15.69 0.98 4.04
C MET A 467 -14.28 0.43 3.91
N ALA A 468 -14.10 -0.68 3.17
CA ALA A 468 -12.78 -1.26 2.96
C ALA A 468 -11.87 -0.35 2.14
N ILE A 469 -12.44 0.43 1.20
CA ILE A 469 -11.69 1.38 0.39
C ILE A 469 -11.33 2.63 1.18
N GLU A 470 -12.25 3.13 2.00
CA GLU A 470 -11.94 4.18 2.97
C GLU A 470 -10.84 3.71 3.95
N GLN A 471 -10.94 2.48 4.46
CA GLN A 471 -9.92 1.88 5.30
C GLN A 471 -8.58 1.75 4.58
N ASP A 472 -8.55 1.33 3.32
CA ASP A 472 -7.31 1.18 2.54
C ASP A 472 -6.70 2.52 2.20
N LEU A 473 -7.53 3.53 1.90
CA LEU A 473 -7.05 4.88 1.66
C LEU A 473 -6.53 5.50 2.96
N GLN A 474 -7.26 5.37 4.07
CA GLN A 474 -6.77 5.76 5.38
C GLN A 474 -5.53 4.98 5.79
N ALA A 475 -5.44 3.69 5.45
CA ALA A 475 -4.25 2.90 5.70
C ALA A 475 -3.08 3.47 4.89
N TRP A 476 -3.30 3.72 3.60
CA TRP A 476 -2.33 4.30 2.70
C TRP A 476 -1.91 5.71 3.11
N MET A 477 -2.81 6.54 3.65
CA MET A 477 -2.56 7.92 4.06
C MET A 477 -2.02 8.01 5.50
N LEU A 478 -2.74 7.43 6.46
CA LEU A 478 -2.44 7.51 7.89
C LEU A 478 -1.26 6.63 8.29
N LEU A 479 -1.05 5.49 7.62
CA LEU A 479 0.03 4.60 7.99
C LEU A 479 1.28 4.97 7.20
N PRO A 480 2.42 5.31 7.85
CA PRO A 480 3.67 4.79 7.33
C PRO A 480 3.44 3.32 7.03
N GLN A 481 3.69 2.85 5.82
CA GLN A 481 3.54 1.41 5.50
C GLN A 481 4.53 0.52 6.27
N LYS A 482 5.24 1.10 7.24
CA LYS A 482 6.13 0.47 8.21
C LYS A 482 5.58 0.50 9.62
N TRP A 483 4.31 0.87 9.79
CA TRP A 483 3.62 0.67 11.05
C TRP A 483 3.51 -0.82 11.38
N ASP A 484 3.67 -1.77 10.46
CA ASP A 484 3.85 -3.18 10.81
C ASP A 484 5.15 -3.43 11.62
N ARG A 485 6.19 -2.61 11.40
CA ARG A 485 7.43 -2.62 12.19
C ARG A 485 7.29 -1.85 13.51
N PHE A 486 6.51 -0.77 13.53
CA PHE A 486 6.17 -0.06 14.77
C PHE A 486 5.04 -0.76 15.58
N LEU A 487 4.26 -1.66 14.96
CA LEU A 487 3.27 -2.56 15.58
C LEU A 487 3.82 -3.96 15.83
N GLY A 488 5.01 -4.30 15.34
CA GLY A 488 5.85 -5.31 16.00
C GLY A 488 6.01 -4.99 17.50
N MET A 489 5.89 -3.72 17.89
CA MET A 489 5.84 -3.29 19.29
C MET A 489 4.43 -3.30 19.91
N HIS A 490 3.31 -3.36 19.14
CA HIS A 490 1.93 -3.15 19.67
C HIS A 490 0.75 -3.91 18.99
N GLY A 491 0.99 -4.88 18.09
CA GLY A 491 0.01 -5.81 17.51
C GLY A 491 -0.73 -5.32 16.25
N TYR A 492 -0.94 -6.24 15.30
CA TYR A 492 -1.60 -6.13 13.98
C TYR A 492 -2.36 -4.82 13.65
N VAL A 493 -1.90 -4.13 12.60
CA VAL A 493 -2.41 -2.87 12.00
C VAL A 493 -3.92 -2.84 11.81
N LEU A 494 -4.50 -3.85 11.16
CA LEU A 494 -5.95 -3.92 10.95
C LEU A 494 -6.70 -4.13 12.26
N GLY A 495 -6.15 -4.91 13.19
CA GLY A 495 -6.71 -5.04 14.53
C GLY A 495 -6.61 -3.74 15.33
N ALA A 496 -5.63 -2.88 15.08
CA ALA A 496 -5.50 -1.57 15.71
C ALA A 496 -6.45 -0.54 15.08
N LEU A 497 -6.63 -0.54 13.76
CA LEU A 497 -7.66 0.26 13.07
C LEU A 497 -9.07 -0.22 13.47
N ASP A 498 -9.35 -1.52 13.46
CA ASP A 498 -10.62 -2.08 13.91
C ASP A 498 -10.84 -1.83 15.41
N ARG A 499 -9.80 -1.89 16.25
CA ARG A 499 -9.89 -1.49 17.67
C ARG A 499 -10.04 0.01 17.84
N ASN A 500 -9.46 0.85 16.99
CA ASN A 500 -9.69 2.29 17.00
C ASN A 500 -11.10 2.62 16.55
N TYR A 501 -11.62 1.97 15.51
CA TYR A 501 -13.02 2.09 15.08
C TYR A 501 -14.01 1.54 16.12
N ALA A 502 -13.68 0.42 16.76
CA ALA A 502 -14.49 -0.18 17.83
C ALA A 502 -14.35 0.55 19.17
N SER A 503 -13.24 1.26 19.43
CA SER A 503 -13.02 2.06 20.64
C SER A 503 -13.59 3.47 20.50
N THR A 504 -13.47 4.11 19.33
CA THR A 504 -14.10 5.41 19.03
C THR A 504 -15.63 5.32 19.04
N SER A 505 -16.19 4.17 18.65
CA SER A 505 -17.63 3.90 18.81
C SER A 505 -18.06 3.64 20.26
N ARG A 506 -17.13 3.44 21.22
CA ARG A 506 -17.45 3.12 22.63
C ARG A 506 -16.90 4.10 23.68
N ALA A 507 -15.91 4.95 23.39
CA ALA A 507 -15.18 5.68 24.42
C ALA A 507 -14.82 7.13 24.02
N LYS A 508 -15.78 8.06 24.21
CA LYS A 508 -15.61 9.52 24.42
C LYS A 508 -14.90 10.38 23.32
N PRO A 509 -15.31 11.64 23.14
CA PRO A 509 -15.14 12.40 21.89
C PRO A 509 -13.87 13.27 21.83
N ALA A 510 -12.75 12.82 22.41
CA ALA A 510 -11.48 13.57 22.36
C ALA A 510 -10.37 12.86 21.56
N ALA A 511 -10.67 11.70 20.97
CA ALA A 511 -9.79 11.08 20.00
C ALA A 511 -9.85 11.91 18.71
N VAL A 512 -8.68 12.22 18.16
CA VAL A 512 -8.52 12.77 16.81
C VAL A 512 -9.43 11.96 15.88
N VAL A 513 -10.53 12.56 15.43
CA VAL A 513 -11.37 11.96 14.40
C VAL A 513 -10.44 11.79 13.20
N PRO A 514 -10.15 10.56 12.73
CA PRO A 514 -9.43 10.42 11.48
C PRO A 514 -10.24 11.25 10.48
N PRO A 515 -9.60 12.22 9.81
CA PRO A 515 -10.36 13.06 8.90
C PRO A 515 -11.10 12.12 7.95
N VAL A 516 -12.40 12.35 7.83
CA VAL A 516 -13.21 11.57 6.90
C VAL A 516 -12.87 12.10 5.52
N LEU A 517 -11.69 11.70 5.04
CA LEU A 517 -11.05 12.24 3.85
C LEU A 517 -11.74 11.77 2.58
N PHE A 518 -12.53 10.70 2.67
CA PHE A 518 -13.15 10.06 1.52
C PHE A 518 -14.50 9.45 1.89
N ARG A 519 -15.56 10.27 1.85
CA ARG A 519 -16.94 9.79 1.96
C ARG A 519 -17.48 9.52 0.56
N MET A 520 -17.24 8.32 0.05
CA MET A 520 -18.03 7.85 -1.08
C MET A 520 -19.44 7.53 -0.57
N SER A 521 -20.42 8.32 -1.01
CA SER A 521 -21.82 8.11 -0.69
C SER A 521 -22.64 8.06 -1.98
N PRO A 522 -23.69 7.23 -2.05
CA PRO A 522 -24.69 7.31 -3.12
C PRO A 522 -25.28 8.72 -3.28
N ASP A 523 -25.31 9.51 -2.20
CA ASP A 523 -25.87 10.86 -2.17
C ASP A 523 -24.90 11.95 -2.63
N SER A 524 -23.63 11.60 -2.90
CA SER A 524 -22.60 12.51 -3.40
C SER A 524 -21.70 11.79 -4.43
N PRO A 525 -22.27 11.29 -5.55
CA PRO A 525 -21.52 10.52 -6.55
C PRO A 525 -20.63 11.39 -7.44
N ASP A 526 -20.74 12.72 -7.35
CA ASP A 526 -20.21 13.65 -8.34
C ASP A 526 -18.69 13.81 -8.32
N ASP A 527 -17.96 13.17 -7.41
CA ASP A 527 -16.51 13.32 -7.30
C ASP A 527 -15.76 12.01 -7.62
N HIS A 528 -14.86 12.10 -8.60
CA HIS A 528 -13.80 11.11 -8.86
C HIS A 528 -14.30 9.66 -9.00
N LEU A 529 -13.65 8.71 -8.32
CA LEU A 529 -13.99 7.28 -8.35
C LEU A 529 -15.46 7.03 -7.93
N GLY A 530 -16.06 7.94 -7.15
CA GLY A 530 -17.47 7.90 -6.76
C GLY A 530 -18.44 7.78 -7.94
N ARG A 531 -18.07 8.35 -9.11
CA ARG A 531 -18.85 8.27 -10.35
C ARG A 531 -18.87 6.90 -10.99
N LEU A 532 -17.87 6.06 -10.68
CA LEU A 532 -17.70 4.73 -11.25
C LEU A 532 -18.23 3.61 -10.35
N VAL A 533 -18.62 3.96 -9.12
CA VAL A 533 -19.16 3.00 -8.16
C VAL A 533 -20.54 2.51 -8.60
N ALA A 534 -20.71 1.20 -8.70
CA ALA A 534 -21.96 0.56 -9.07
C ALA A 534 -22.91 0.44 -7.87
N TRP A 535 -23.37 1.58 -7.35
CA TRP A 535 -24.19 1.68 -6.13
C TRP A 535 -25.46 0.81 -6.15
N ASP A 536 -26.00 0.52 -7.32
CA ASP A 536 -27.17 -0.32 -7.54
C ASP A 536 -26.83 -1.83 -7.63
N GLU A 537 -25.63 -2.19 -8.09
CA GLU A 537 -25.17 -3.57 -8.20
C GLU A 537 -24.60 -4.10 -6.88
N LEU A 538 -23.73 -3.33 -6.20
CA LEU A 538 -22.94 -3.82 -5.06
C LEU A 538 -23.79 -4.42 -3.92
N PRO A 539 -24.91 -3.81 -3.48
CA PRO A 539 -25.76 -4.38 -2.42
C PRO A 539 -26.41 -5.72 -2.80
N ARG A 540 -26.47 -6.05 -4.09
CA ARG A 540 -27.01 -7.32 -4.60
C ARG A 540 -25.94 -8.41 -4.68
N LEU A 541 -24.67 -8.06 -4.52
CA LEU A 541 -23.53 -8.99 -4.59
C LEU A 541 -23.04 -9.44 -3.20
N VAL A 542 -23.55 -8.82 -2.12
CA VAL A 542 -23.10 -9.10 -0.76
C VAL A 542 -23.53 -10.47 -0.23
N GLU A 543 -22.80 -10.96 0.78
CA GLU A 543 -23.15 -12.19 1.50
C GLU A 543 -24.63 -12.22 1.93
N GLY A 544 -25.31 -13.31 1.57
CA GLY A 544 -26.74 -13.51 1.81
C GLY A 544 -27.67 -12.97 0.73
N ASN A 545 -27.14 -12.25 -0.27
CA ASN A 545 -27.88 -11.75 -1.44
C ASN A 545 -27.16 -12.02 -2.79
N GLY A 546 -25.86 -12.30 -2.76
CA GLY A 546 -24.97 -12.46 -3.91
C GLY A 546 -25.06 -13.79 -4.66
N LEU A 547 -23.92 -14.18 -5.25
CA LEU A 547 -23.79 -15.36 -6.09
C LEU A 547 -24.23 -16.62 -5.36
N SER A 548 -23.79 -16.79 -4.12
CA SER A 548 -24.07 -18.03 -3.38
C SER A 548 -25.55 -18.19 -3.08
N ARG A 549 -26.28 -17.09 -2.85
CA ARG A 549 -27.75 -17.16 -2.74
C ARG A 549 -28.42 -17.42 -4.08
N THR A 550 -28.02 -16.71 -5.14
CA THR A 550 -28.61 -16.87 -6.47
C THR A 550 -28.50 -18.31 -6.94
N ILE A 551 -27.29 -18.90 -6.91
CA ILE A 551 -27.07 -20.30 -7.26
C ILE A 551 -27.89 -21.22 -6.35
N SER A 552 -27.87 -21.01 -5.02
CA SER A 552 -28.58 -21.90 -4.10
C SER A 552 -30.09 -21.89 -4.33
N ARG A 553 -30.68 -20.73 -4.57
CA ARG A 553 -32.12 -20.59 -4.90
C ARG A 553 -32.44 -21.28 -6.21
N ASP A 554 -31.76 -20.87 -7.27
CA ASP A 554 -32.14 -21.20 -8.63
C ASP A 554 -31.89 -22.69 -8.94
N ILE A 555 -30.81 -23.28 -8.41
CA ILE A 555 -30.56 -24.73 -8.50
C ILE A 555 -31.58 -25.53 -7.68
N VAL A 556 -31.91 -25.10 -6.45
CA VAL A 556 -32.90 -25.82 -5.64
C VAL A 556 -34.28 -25.77 -6.28
N GLU A 557 -34.70 -24.61 -6.78
CA GLU A 557 -35.98 -24.42 -7.48
C GLU A 557 -36.03 -25.25 -8.77
N TRP A 558 -34.97 -25.22 -9.58
CA TRP A 558 -34.86 -26.04 -10.79
C TRP A 558 -34.94 -27.54 -10.49
N VAL A 559 -34.18 -28.01 -9.49
CA VAL A 559 -34.20 -29.44 -9.14
C VAL A 559 -35.56 -29.85 -8.57
N ASP A 560 -36.21 -29.03 -7.74
CA ASP A 560 -37.53 -29.38 -7.21
C ASP A 560 -38.59 -29.40 -8.32
N SER A 561 -38.56 -28.45 -9.27
CA SER A 561 -39.51 -28.40 -10.40
C SER A 561 -39.32 -29.56 -11.39
N GLU A 562 -38.08 -29.96 -11.62
CA GLU A 562 -37.75 -31.03 -12.56
C GLU A 562 -37.76 -32.44 -11.93
N SER A 563 -37.78 -32.54 -10.60
CA SER A 563 -37.85 -33.82 -9.88
C SER A 563 -39.17 -34.04 -9.12
N ASP A 564 -40.16 -33.17 -9.35
CA ASP A 564 -41.46 -33.18 -8.66
C ASP A 564 -42.22 -34.52 -8.78
N SER A 565 -42.06 -35.20 -9.91
CA SER A 565 -42.75 -36.43 -10.29
C SER A 565 -41.78 -37.56 -10.64
N TRP A 566 -42.25 -38.80 -10.58
CA TRP A 566 -41.43 -39.97 -10.93
C TRP A 566 -41.11 -40.04 -12.43
N LEU A 567 -42.01 -39.55 -13.30
CA LEU A 567 -41.81 -39.52 -14.75
C LEU A 567 -40.68 -38.57 -15.15
N LYS A 568 -40.68 -37.32 -14.65
CA LYS A 568 -39.58 -36.39 -14.93
C LYS A 568 -38.26 -36.91 -14.40
N ARG A 569 -38.25 -37.55 -13.23
CA ARG A 569 -37.04 -38.18 -12.67
C ARG A 569 -36.45 -39.26 -13.59
N LEU A 570 -37.25 -40.02 -14.34
CA LEU A 570 -36.72 -41.02 -15.28
C LEU A 570 -36.13 -40.42 -16.56
N LEU A 571 -36.56 -39.21 -16.92
CA LEU A 571 -36.22 -38.57 -18.19
C LEU A 571 -35.05 -37.58 -18.10
N ILE A 572 -34.62 -37.25 -16.88
CA ILE A 572 -33.61 -36.22 -16.62
C ILE A 572 -32.38 -36.85 -15.95
N ASP A 573 -31.22 -36.23 -16.16
CA ASP A 573 -29.95 -36.60 -15.55
C ASP A 573 -29.99 -36.43 -14.02
N GLN A 574 -30.38 -37.52 -13.34
CA GLN A 574 -30.49 -37.55 -11.88
C GLN A 574 -29.15 -37.35 -11.18
N GLU A 575 -28.05 -37.81 -11.80
CA GLU A 575 -26.73 -37.71 -11.21
C GLU A 575 -26.26 -36.26 -11.24
N LEU A 576 -26.50 -35.55 -12.35
CA LEU A 576 -26.26 -34.11 -12.43
C LEU A 576 -27.00 -33.32 -11.34
N MET A 577 -28.30 -33.58 -11.18
CA MET A 577 -29.11 -32.87 -10.17
C MET A 577 -28.63 -33.17 -8.74
N ALA A 578 -28.31 -34.44 -8.47
CA ALA A 578 -27.77 -34.84 -7.17
C ALA A 578 -26.42 -34.16 -6.90
N GLN A 579 -25.52 -34.11 -7.89
CA GLN A 579 -24.23 -33.44 -7.80
C GLN A 579 -24.39 -31.93 -7.55
N ALA A 580 -25.29 -31.27 -8.28
CA ALA A 580 -25.57 -29.84 -8.13
C ALA A 580 -26.08 -29.52 -6.71
N LEU A 581 -27.06 -30.28 -6.19
CA LEU A 581 -27.53 -30.12 -4.81
C LEU A 581 -26.42 -30.38 -3.79
N GLY A 582 -25.58 -31.40 -3.99
CA GLY A 582 -24.45 -31.68 -3.11
C GLY A 582 -23.41 -30.55 -3.11
N GLN A 583 -23.18 -29.89 -4.25
CA GLN A 583 -22.34 -28.70 -4.33
C GLN A 583 -22.99 -27.50 -3.63
N VAL A 584 -24.30 -27.27 -3.77
CA VAL A 584 -25.02 -26.23 -3.02
C VAL A 584 -24.89 -26.47 -1.51
N VAL A 585 -24.99 -27.72 -1.04
CA VAL A 585 -24.77 -28.06 0.36
C VAL A 585 -23.34 -27.69 0.80
N ARG A 586 -22.31 -28.03 0.00
CA ARG A 586 -20.92 -27.69 0.32
C ARG A 586 -20.67 -26.19 0.31
N LEU A 587 -21.23 -25.47 -0.66
CA LEU A 587 -21.14 -24.01 -0.77
C LEU A 587 -21.64 -23.34 0.51
N ASN A 588 -22.82 -23.74 0.98
CA ASN A 588 -23.46 -23.18 2.17
C ASN A 588 -22.86 -23.64 3.51
N ARG A 589 -21.82 -24.50 3.50
CA ARG A 589 -21.03 -24.79 4.70
C ARG A 589 -20.00 -23.71 4.99
N GLY A 590 -19.43 -23.10 3.94
CA GLY A 590 -18.42 -22.06 4.07
C GLY A 590 -18.99 -20.64 4.02
N GLU A 591 -20.22 -20.48 3.52
CA GLU A 591 -20.80 -19.17 3.17
C GLU A 591 -22.29 -19.10 3.51
N ALA A 592 -22.81 -17.91 3.77
CA ALA A 592 -24.25 -17.71 3.94
C ALA A 592 -24.97 -17.56 2.58
N GLY A 593 -25.36 -18.66 1.94
CA GLY A 593 -26.21 -18.63 0.74
C GLY A 593 -27.69 -18.30 1.01
N GLY A 594 -27.98 -17.60 2.12
CA GLY A 594 -29.29 -17.04 2.45
C GLY A 594 -30.34 -18.05 2.91
N LEU A 595 -31.59 -17.55 2.99
CA LEU A 595 -32.77 -18.34 3.35
C LEU A 595 -33.63 -18.61 2.11
N LEU A 596 -34.17 -19.83 2.01
CA LEU A 596 -35.27 -20.21 1.14
C LEU A 596 -36.52 -20.40 2.00
N GLY A 597 -37.44 -19.45 1.93
CA GLY A 597 -38.50 -19.31 2.91
C GLY A 597 -37.92 -18.95 4.28
N GLN A 598 -38.11 -19.82 5.28
CA GLN A 598 -37.61 -19.65 6.65
C GLN A 598 -36.42 -20.57 6.98
N GLN A 599 -35.89 -21.31 6.00
CA GLN A 599 -34.81 -22.28 6.21
C GLN A 599 -33.54 -21.87 5.46
N PRO A 600 -32.34 -22.15 6.01
CA PRO A 600 -31.09 -22.00 5.27
C PRO A 600 -31.12 -22.76 3.94
N SER A 601 -30.70 -22.11 2.86
CA SER A 601 -30.80 -22.67 1.50
C SER A 601 -30.09 -24.02 1.36
N GLY A 602 -28.92 -24.18 1.96
CA GLY A 602 -28.23 -25.46 1.95
C GLY A 602 -28.94 -26.56 2.78
N GLN A 603 -29.72 -26.21 3.82
CA GLN A 603 -30.56 -27.18 4.52
C GLN A 603 -31.66 -27.70 3.61
N VAL A 604 -32.29 -26.80 2.85
CA VAL A 604 -33.30 -27.15 1.85
C VAL A 604 -32.69 -28.03 0.75
N ALA A 605 -31.50 -27.67 0.25
CA ALA A 605 -30.78 -28.47 -0.74
C ALA A 605 -30.43 -29.87 -0.22
N PHE A 606 -29.98 -29.98 1.04
CA PHE A 606 -29.71 -31.25 1.71
C PHE A 606 -30.97 -32.12 1.81
N GLN A 607 -32.08 -31.54 2.27
CA GLN A 607 -33.35 -32.25 2.38
C GLN A 607 -33.84 -32.72 1.02
N LEU A 608 -33.73 -31.87 -0.01
CA LEU A 608 -34.14 -32.21 -1.37
C LEU A 608 -33.28 -33.34 -1.95
N LEU A 609 -31.96 -33.29 -1.74
CA LEU A 609 -31.00 -34.32 -2.17
C LEU A 609 -31.36 -35.69 -1.60
N HIS A 610 -31.54 -35.78 -0.29
CA HIS A 610 -31.85 -37.05 0.39
C HIS A 610 -33.28 -37.53 0.14
N ARG A 611 -34.23 -36.62 -0.10
CA ARG A 611 -35.62 -36.97 -0.41
C ARG A 611 -35.77 -37.48 -1.84
N ARG A 612 -35.13 -36.84 -2.82
CA ARG A 612 -35.35 -37.11 -4.26
C ARG A 612 -34.32 -38.09 -4.82
N PHE A 613 -33.10 -38.11 -4.29
CA PHE A 613 -31.97 -38.90 -4.81
C PHE A 613 -31.23 -39.67 -3.70
N PRO A 614 -31.93 -40.43 -2.81
CA PRO A 614 -31.33 -41.08 -1.64
C PRO A 614 -30.22 -42.09 -1.98
N ASN A 615 -30.27 -42.67 -3.19
CA ASN A 615 -29.33 -43.71 -3.63
C ASN A 615 -28.13 -43.17 -4.43
N SER A 616 -28.11 -41.86 -4.73
CA SER A 616 -27.00 -41.22 -5.45
C SER A 616 -25.71 -41.28 -4.61
N ASP A 617 -24.57 -41.33 -5.28
CA ASP A 617 -23.28 -41.32 -4.58
C ASP A 617 -23.05 -39.98 -3.86
N THR A 618 -23.59 -38.88 -4.40
CA THR A 618 -23.53 -37.57 -3.77
C THR A 618 -24.30 -37.51 -2.44
N ALA A 619 -25.49 -38.12 -2.36
CA ALA A 619 -26.24 -38.23 -1.11
C ALA A 619 -25.47 -39.05 -0.06
N LYS A 620 -24.89 -40.19 -0.46
CA LYS A 620 -24.05 -41.04 0.43
C LYS A 620 -22.84 -40.28 0.99
N ARG A 621 -22.20 -39.43 0.18
CA ARG A 621 -21.05 -38.60 0.58
C ARG A 621 -21.43 -37.39 1.44
N THR A 622 -22.73 -37.06 1.53
CA THR A 622 -23.24 -35.91 2.28
C THR A 622 -24.23 -36.37 3.36
N PRO A 623 -23.82 -37.17 4.37
CA PRO A 623 -24.77 -37.81 5.30
C PRO A 623 -25.40 -36.86 6.33
N TYR A 624 -24.83 -35.67 6.54
CA TYR A 624 -25.36 -34.66 7.46
C TYR A 624 -25.16 -33.25 6.92
N TRP A 625 -26.09 -32.36 7.27
CA TRP A 625 -26.08 -30.94 6.93
C TRP A 625 -25.10 -30.14 7.82
N TYR A 626 -25.12 -30.36 9.15
CA TYR A 626 -24.24 -29.72 10.13
C TYR A 626 -23.21 -30.69 10.74
N ARG A 627 -21.92 -30.32 10.71
CA ARG A 627 -20.95 -30.62 11.77
C ARG A 627 -20.11 -29.39 12.02
#